data_AF-A0A6G1R589-F1
#
_entry.id   AF-A0A6G1R589-F1
#
_cell.length_a   1.000
_cell.length_b   1.000
_cell.length_c   1.000
_cell.angle_alpha   90.00
_cell.angle_beta   90.00
_cell.angle_gamma   90.00
#
_symmetry.space_group_name_H-M   'P 1'
#
loop_
_entity.id
_entity.type
_entity.pdbx_description
1 polymer ?
#
loop_
_entity_poly.entity_id
_entity_poly.type
_entity_poly.pdbx_seq_one_letter_code
_entity_poly.pdbx_strand_id
1 'polypeptide(L)'
;FMIHMSPDTKEHFAREYDCYGDSYTADADVAQLKEVFSRMKGKKAMPLDMIAELEERYSWNRCQLSIFRGNTVYVDFYAVVNEPRTKIHGTILSIRALELRFHGAKVVPHLEEGISHVVVGKDHSRVKEIKALRRTFGKKFKMVSELWVTESVEEGVPKNENQYLI
;
A
#
# COMPACT_ATOMS: atom_id res chain seq x y z
N PHE A 1 28.96 -9.35 -17.78
CA PHE A 1 29.58 -9.46 -16.44
C PHE A 1 30.74 -8.47 -16.33
N MET A 2 30.57 -7.35 -15.65
CA MET A 2 31.62 -6.36 -15.37
C MET A 2 31.55 -5.99 -13.89
N ILE A 3 32.49 -6.48 -13.08
CA ILE A 3 32.54 -6.24 -11.63
C ILE A 3 33.30 -4.94 -11.31
N HIS A 4 34.23 -4.55 -12.18
CA HIS A 4 34.98 -3.30 -12.14
C HIS A 4 35.37 -2.91 -13.58
N MET A 5 35.30 -1.62 -13.93
CA MET A 5 35.68 -1.12 -15.26
C MET A 5 36.79 -0.10 -15.12
N SER A 6 37.78 -0.12 -16.03
CA SER A 6 38.73 0.98 -16.19
C SER A 6 37.96 2.25 -16.62
N PRO A 7 38.52 3.46 -16.38
CA PRO A 7 37.83 4.71 -16.72
C PRO A 7 37.37 4.78 -18.18
N ASP A 8 38.23 4.39 -19.13
CA ASP A 8 37.94 4.45 -20.57
C ASP A 8 36.84 3.45 -20.97
N THR A 9 36.90 2.22 -20.44
CA THR A 9 35.85 1.22 -20.66
C THR A 9 34.54 1.66 -20.05
N LYS A 10 34.55 2.27 -18.87
CA LYS A 10 33.36 2.82 -18.23
C LYS A 10 32.72 3.92 -19.07
N GLU A 11 33.51 4.83 -19.63
CA GLU A 11 33.01 5.90 -20.48
C GLU A 11 32.39 5.33 -21.77
N HIS A 12 33.03 4.34 -22.39
CA HIS A 12 32.49 3.68 -23.57
C HIS A 12 31.13 3.02 -23.28
N PHE A 13 31.03 2.23 -22.20
CA PHE A 13 29.77 1.56 -21.84
C PHE A 13 28.67 2.53 -21.40
N ALA A 14 29.02 3.65 -20.77
CA ALA A 14 28.05 4.67 -20.33
C ALA A 14 27.37 5.42 -21.50
N ARG A 15 27.85 5.26 -22.74
CA ARG A 15 27.19 5.80 -23.93
C ARG A 15 25.99 4.97 -24.38
N GLU A 16 26.00 3.67 -24.09
CA GLU A 16 25.01 2.71 -24.60
C GLU A 16 24.10 2.14 -23.51
N TYR A 17 24.59 2.10 -22.26
CA TYR A 17 23.91 1.44 -21.15
C TYR A 17 23.85 2.32 -19.91
N ASP A 18 22.80 2.12 -19.11
CA ASP A 18 22.68 2.68 -17.78
C ASP A 18 23.66 2.04 -16.78
N CYS A 19 23.70 2.56 -15.56
CA CYS A 19 24.62 2.09 -14.53
C CYS A 19 24.33 0.66 -14.02
N TYR A 20 23.21 0.05 -14.44
CA TYR A 20 22.81 -1.32 -14.13
C TYR A 20 22.89 -2.25 -15.36
N GLY A 21 23.07 -1.70 -16.55
CA GLY A 21 23.22 -2.39 -17.83
C GLY A 21 21.95 -2.46 -18.67
N ASP A 22 20.96 -1.61 -18.44
CA ASP A 22 19.82 -1.42 -19.34
C ASP A 22 20.21 -0.54 -20.54
N SER A 23 19.77 -0.87 -21.75
CA SER A 23 20.20 -0.13 -22.96
C SER A 23 19.40 1.17 -23.12
N TYR A 24 20.08 2.26 -23.52
CA TYR A 24 19.39 3.51 -23.84
C TYR A 24 18.68 3.52 -25.20
N THR A 25 19.08 2.63 -26.11
CA THR A 25 18.67 2.68 -27.53
C THR A 25 17.92 1.44 -28.01
N ALA A 26 18.08 0.31 -27.32
CA ALA A 26 17.42 -0.94 -27.66
C ALA A 26 16.27 -1.22 -26.67
N ASP A 27 15.14 -1.70 -27.18
CA ASP A 27 14.03 -2.14 -26.33
C ASP A 27 14.44 -3.34 -25.48
N ALA A 28 14.10 -3.29 -24.20
CA ALA A 28 14.38 -4.37 -23.26
C ALA A 28 13.26 -5.42 -23.27
N ASP A 29 13.65 -6.70 -23.26
CA ASP A 29 12.72 -7.81 -23.03
C ASP A 29 12.65 -8.23 -21.55
N VAL A 30 11.75 -9.15 -21.24
CA VAL A 30 11.54 -9.65 -19.87
C VAL A 30 12.79 -10.33 -19.29
N ALA A 31 13.59 -11.02 -20.10
CA ALA A 31 14.79 -11.71 -19.64
C ALA A 31 15.91 -10.71 -19.33
N GLN A 32 16.10 -9.71 -20.19
CA GLN A 32 17.06 -8.63 -20.02
C GLN A 32 16.73 -7.80 -18.77
N LEU A 33 15.46 -7.39 -18.60
CA LEU A 33 15.04 -6.66 -17.40
C LEU A 33 15.27 -7.49 -16.13
N LYS A 34 14.93 -8.79 -16.12
CA LYS A 34 15.22 -9.66 -14.97
C LYS A 34 16.70 -9.68 -14.63
N GLU A 35 17.57 -9.72 -15.63
CA GLU A 35 19.02 -9.66 -15.42
C GLU A 35 19.45 -8.30 -14.84
N VAL A 36 18.97 -7.19 -15.39
CA VAL A 36 19.24 -5.83 -14.87
C VAL A 36 18.79 -5.70 -13.41
N PHE A 37 17.55 -6.08 -13.10
CA PHE A 37 17.02 -6.04 -11.73
C PHE A 37 17.82 -6.91 -10.76
N SER A 38 18.40 -8.03 -11.20
CA SER A 38 19.22 -8.90 -10.35
C SER A 38 20.53 -8.23 -9.87
N ARG A 39 21.01 -7.23 -10.61
CA ARG A 39 22.27 -6.51 -10.32
C ARG A 39 22.08 -5.34 -9.35
N MET A 40 20.85 -4.84 -9.20
CA MET A 40 20.54 -3.73 -8.31
C MET A 40 20.73 -4.14 -6.83
N LYS A 41 21.81 -3.67 -6.21
CA LYS A 41 22.11 -3.91 -4.79
C LYS A 41 21.44 -2.85 -3.92
N GLY A 42 20.78 -3.29 -2.85
CA GLY A 42 20.09 -2.40 -1.91
C GLY A 42 18.59 -2.34 -2.17
N LYS A 43 17.85 -3.21 -1.48
CA LYS A 43 16.38 -3.24 -1.53
C LYS A 43 15.82 -2.13 -0.65
N LYS A 44 15.88 -0.87 -1.12
CA LYS A 44 15.06 0.18 -0.51
C LYS A 44 13.63 -0.01 -1.01
N ALA A 45 12.71 -0.27 -0.10
CA ALA A 45 11.29 -0.30 -0.43
C ALA A 45 10.89 1.08 -0.97
N MET A 46 10.23 1.10 -2.13
CA MET A 46 9.65 2.31 -2.67
C MET A 46 8.53 2.79 -1.72
N PRO A 47 8.45 4.10 -1.41
CA PRO A 47 7.32 4.64 -0.65
C PRO A 47 5.99 4.35 -1.36
N LEU A 48 4.94 4.06 -0.58
CA LEU A 48 3.62 3.76 -1.15
C LEU A 48 3.05 4.91 -1.99
N ASP A 49 3.38 6.15 -1.64
CA ASP A 49 2.92 7.34 -2.36
C ASP A 49 3.56 7.41 -3.76
N MET A 50 4.86 7.08 -3.87
CA MET A 50 5.54 7.00 -5.17
C MET A 50 5.00 5.85 -6.04
N ILE A 51 4.63 4.72 -5.42
CA ILE A 51 3.95 3.63 -6.13
C ILE A 51 2.58 4.11 -6.65
N ALA A 52 1.81 4.83 -5.82
CA ALA A 52 0.50 5.37 -6.22
C ALA A 52 0.62 6.34 -7.41
N GLU A 53 1.60 7.25 -7.38
CA GLU A 53 1.85 8.19 -8.48
C GLU A 53 2.19 7.47 -9.80
N LEU A 54 3.00 6.40 -9.75
CA LEU A 54 3.31 5.59 -10.93
C LEU A 54 2.07 4.84 -11.43
N GLU A 55 1.30 4.23 -10.52
CA GLU A 55 0.06 3.52 -10.86
C GLU A 55 -0.96 4.46 -11.52
N GLU A 56 -1.08 5.71 -11.05
CA GLU A 56 -1.94 6.72 -11.67
C GLU A 56 -1.39 7.16 -13.04
N ARG A 57 -0.11 7.53 -13.11
CA ARG A 57 0.54 8.01 -14.34
C ARG A 57 0.45 7.02 -15.49
N TYR A 58 0.58 5.73 -15.20
CA TYR A 58 0.52 4.66 -16.20
C TYR A 58 -0.85 3.95 -16.26
N SER A 59 -1.87 4.47 -15.57
CA SER A 59 -3.23 3.91 -15.52
C SER A 59 -3.29 2.44 -15.06
N TRP A 60 -2.38 2.04 -14.18
CA TRP A 60 -2.38 0.73 -13.52
C TRP A 60 -3.28 0.68 -12.29
N ASN A 61 -3.89 1.80 -11.91
CA ASN A 61 -4.86 1.92 -10.82
C ASN A 61 -6.11 1.01 -10.97
N ARG A 62 -6.31 0.38 -12.14
CA ARG A 62 -7.36 -0.64 -12.37
C ARG A 62 -6.94 -2.06 -11.97
N CYS A 63 -5.72 -2.25 -11.47
CA CYS A 63 -5.25 -3.55 -11.01
C CYS A 63 -5.99 -3.99 -9.74
N GLN A 64 -6.42 -5.25 -9.69
CA GLN A 64 -7.11 -5.81 -8.52
C GLN A 64 -6.24 -5.79 -7.25
N LEU A 65 -4.92 -5.77 -7.40
CA LEU A 65 -3.96 -5.71 -6.29
C LEU A 65 -3.74 -4.29 -5.75
N SER A 66 -4.31 -3.26 -6.37
CA SER A 66 -4.16 -1.86 -5.98
C SER A 66 -5.50 -1.16 -5.71
N ILE A 67 -6.59 -1.91 -5.51
CA ILE A 67 -7.95 -1.35 -5.34
C ILE A 67 -8.08 -0.43 -4.12
N PHE A 68 -7.21 -0.59 -3.12
CA PHE A 68 -7.16 0.29 -1.96
C PHE A 68 -5.93 1.20 -1.96
N ARG A 69 -5.24 1.37 -3.09
CA ARG A 69 -4.11 2.31 -3.18
C ARG A 69 -4.58 3.72 -2.81
N GLY A 70 -3.77 4.40 -2.00
CA GLY A 70 -4.09 5.74 -1.48
C GLY A 70 -4.96 5.71 -0.21
N ASN A 71 -5.52 4.56 0.16
CA ASN A 71 -6.26 4.45 1.42
C ASN A 71 -5.30 4.24 2.59
N THR A 72 -5.36 5.16 3.56
CA THR A 72 -4.72 4.98 4.87
C THR A 72 -5.79 4.54 5.85
N VAL A 73 -5.66 3.32 6.36
CA VAL A 73 -6.72 2.60 7.06
C VAL A 73 -6.28 2.21 8.46
N TYR A 74 -7.10 2.57 9.45
CA TYR A 74 -6.99 2.01 10.79
C TYR A 74 -8.03 0.88 10.95
N VAL A 75 -7.64 -0.22 11.59
CA VAL A 75 -8.52 -1.38 11.82
C VAL A 75 -8.75 -1.53 13.32
N ASP A 76 -10.00 -1.64 13.74
CA ASP A 76 -10.41 -1.69 15.15
C ASP A 76 -10.18 -3.07 15.80
N PHE A 77 -8.94 -3.55 15.76
CA PHE A 77 -8.49 -4.81 16.40
C PHE A 77 -7.57 -4.58 17.61
N TYR A 78 -7.67 -3.43 18.25
CA TYR A 78 -6.99 -3.11 19.51
C TYR A 78 -8.03 -2.98 20.61
N ALA A 79 -7.78 -3.58 21.78
CA ALA A 79 -8.72 -3.48 22.89
C ALA A 79 -8.83 -2.04 23.44
N VAL A 80 -7.75 -1.27 23.32
CA VAL A 80 -7.71 0.17 23.61
C VAL A 80 -7.29 0.91 22.33
N VAL A 81 -8.07 1.92 21.93
CA VAL A 81 -7.80 2.70 20.71
C VAL A 81 -6.41 3.35 20.84
N ASN A 82 -5.61 3.26 19.77
CA ASN A 82 -4.24 3.81 19.70
C ASN A 82 -3.22 3.18 20.66
N GLU A 83 -3.49 2.02 21.25
CA GLU A 83 -2.50 1.28 22.03
C GLU A 83 -2.12 -0.03 21.31
N PRO A 84 -1.02 -0.04 20.53
CA PRO A 84 -0.62 -1.21 19.73
C PRO A 84 -0.36 -2.47 20.55
N ARG A 85 -0.04 -2.34 21.84
CA ARG A 85 0.20 -3.49 22.74
C ARG A 85 -1.09 -4.24 23.07
N THR A 86 -2.25 -3.62 22.89
CA THR A 86 -3.56 -4.23 23.16
C THR A 86 -4.16 -4.96 21.95
N LYS A 87 -3.31 -5.33 20.98
CA LYS A 87 -3.75 -6.00 19.75
C LYS A 87 -4.46 -7.31 20.06
N ILE A 88 -5.67 -7.45 19.53
CA ILE A 88 -6.48 -8.66 19.62
C ILE A 88 -6.12 -9.54 18.42
N HIS A 89 -5.45 -10.65 18.71
CA HIS A 89 -5.00 -11.62 17.70
C HIS A 89 -6.10 -12.63 17.34
N GLY A 90 -5.98 -13.25 16.16
CA GLY A 90 -6.88 -14.33 15.74
C GLY A 90 -8.30 -13.89 15.37
N THR A 91 -8.49 -12.60 15.09
CA THR A 91 -9.80 -12.02 14.72
C THR A 91 -9.99 -11.95 13.21
N ILE A 92 -11.24 -11.90 12.75
CA ILE A 92 -11.55 -11.67 11.33
C ILE A 92 -10.96 -10.33 10.83
N LEU A 93 -10.91 -9.31 11.70
CA LEU A 93 -10.27 -8.03 11.42
C LEU A 93 -8.76 -8.16 11.18
N SER A 94 -8.09 -9.15 11.78
CA SER A 94 -6.69 -9.45 11.46
C SER A 94 -6.54 -9.94 10.02
N ILE A 95 -7.48 -10.74 9.53
CA ILE A 95 -7.52 -11.19 8.13
C ILE A 95 -7.83 -10.01 7.21
N ARG A 96 -8.84 -9.19 7.53
CA ARG A 96 -9.16 -7.99 6.74
C ARG A 96 -7.99 -7.01 6.66
N ALA A 97 -7.21 -6.86 7.73
CA ALA A 97 -6.00 -6.06 7.72
C ALA A 97 -4.91 -6.61 6.76
N LEU A 98 -4.80 -7.93 6.61
CA LEU A 98 -3.90 -8.56 5.64
C LEU A 98 -4.39 -8.34 4.21
N GLU A 99 -5.68 -8.51 3.95
CA GLU A 99 -6.29 -8.26 2.64
C GLU A 99 -6.10 -6.80 2.22
N LEU A 100 -6.41 -5.85 3.09
CA LEU A 100 -6.17 -4.43 2.85
C LEU A 100 -4.73 -4.16 2.41
N ARG A 101 -3.74 -4.71 3.14
CA ARG A 101 -2.32 -4.57 2.79
C ARG A 101 -1.97 -5.23 1.47
N PHE A 102 -2.51 -6.42 1.22
CA PHE A 102 -2.28 -7.18 -0.01
C PHE A 102 -2.82 -6.44 -1.24
N HIS A 103 -3.97 -5.77 -1.08
CA HIS A 103 -4.66 -4.99 -2.11
C HIS A 103 -4.28 -3.49 -2.10
N GLY A 104 -3.13 -3.14 -1.52
CA GLY A 104 -2.48 -1.83 -1.72
C GLY A 104 -2.78 -0.75 -0.66
N ALA A 105 -3.57 -1.04 0.37
CA ALA A 105 -3.86 -0.10 1.44
C ALA A 105 -2.67 0.08 2.40
N LYS A 106 -2.54 1.29 2.95
CA LYS A 106 -1.64 1.58 4.07
C LYS A 106 -2.38 1.35 5.39
N VAL A 107 -2.18 0.18 6.00
CA VAL A 107 -2.76 -0.12 7.31
C VAL A 107 -1.88 0.44 8.43
N VAL A 108 -2.44 1.30 9.28
CA VAL A 108 -1.72 2.00 10.35
C VAL A 108 -2.16 1.54 11.74
N PRO A 109 -1.25 1.49 12.73
CA PRO A 109 -1.57 1.04 14.08
C PRO A 109 -2.17 2.13 14.98
N HIS A 110 -2.10 3.40 14.57
CA HIS A 110 -2.63 4.53 15.32
C HIS A 110 -3.67 5.27 14.49
N LEU A 111 -4.73 5.70 15.14
CA LEU A 111 -5.75 6.59 14.65
C LEU A 111 -5.29 8.04 14.83
N GLU A 112 -4.79 8.63 13.75
CA GLU A 112 -4.23 9.99 13.65
C GLU A 112 -4.80 10.76 12.45
N GLU A 113 -4.44 12.04 12.36
CA GLU A 113 -4.86 12.93 11.26
C GLU A 113 -4.39 12.38 9.90
N GLY A 114 -5.25 12.48 8.87
CA GLY A 114 -4.94 12.01 7.52
C GLY A 114 -5.38 10.57 7.21
N ILE A 115 -5.87 9.83 8.20
CA ILE A 115 -6.54 8.54 7.96
C ILE A 115 -7.79 8.75 7.11
N SER A 116 -7.96 7.91 6.09
CA SER A 116 -9.12 7.97 5.21
C SER A 116 -10.25 7.07 5.72
N HIS A 117 -9.92 5.90 6.27
CA HIS A 117 -10.91 4.91 6.69
C HIS A 117 -10.60 4.27 8.04
N VAL A 118 -11.67 3.97 8.79
CA VAL A 118 -11.64 3.11 9.97
C VAL A 118 -12.53 1.91 9.71
N VAL A 119 -11.97 0.72 9.77
CA VAL A 119 -12.70 -0.55 9.61
C VAL A 119 -13.06 -1.12 10.97
N VAL A 120 -14.35 -1.31 11.20
CA VAL A 120 -14.90 -1.84 12.46
C VAL A 120 -15.56 -3.19 12.18
N GLY A 121 -15.31 -4.14 13.07
CA GLY A 121 -15.95 -5.46 13.02
C GLY A 121 -17.31 -5.45 13.73
N LYS A 122 -17.77 -6.64 14.14
CA LYS A 122 -19.05 -6.79 14.86
C LYS A 122 -19.07 -6.15 16.25
N ASP A 123 -17.90 -6.00 16.87
CA ASP A 123 -17.79 -5.35 18.18
C ASP A 123 -17.81 -3.82 18.03
N HIS A 124 -18.91 -3.21 18.44
CA HIS A 124 -19.11 -1.76 18.38
C HIS A 124 -18.81 -1.04 19.71
N SER A 125 -18.19 -1.71 20.69
CA SER A 125 -17.91 -1.12 22.01
C SER A 125 -17.07 0.17 21.93
N ARG A 126 -16.09 0.22 21.03
CA ARG A 126 -15.17 1.36 20.83
C ARG A 126 -15.67 2.42 19.84
N VAL A 127 -16.80 2.18 19.15
CA VAL A 127 -17.33 3.09 18.13
C VAL A 127 -17.59 4.51 18.67
N LYS A 128 -18.08 4.62 19.92
CA LYS A 128 -18.33 5.94 20.53
C LYS A 128 -17.05 6.74 20.74
N GLU A 129 -15.99 6.08 21.21
CA GLU A 129 -14.66 6.67 21.41
C GLU A 129 -14.06 7.10 20.06
N ILE A 130 -14.09 6.22 19.06
CA ILE A 130 -13.61 6.51 17.70
C ILE A 130 -14.38 7.70 17.09
N LYS A 131 -15.72 7.76 17.26
CA LYS A 131 -16.52 8.91 16.80
C LYS A 131 -16.16 10.20 17.56
N ALA A 132 -15.78 10.12 18.83
CA ALA A 132 -15.30 11.28 19.58
C ALA A 132 -13.96 11.78 19.04
N LEU A 133 -12.99 10.88 18.81
CA LEU A 133 -11.70 11.21 18.16
C LEU A 133 -11.90 11.78 16.76
N ARG A 134 -12.84 11.23 15.99
CA ARG A 134 -13.20 11.77 14.67
C ARG A 134 -13.55 13.26 14.73
N ARG A 135 -14.15 13.75 15.82
CA ARG A 135 -14.52 15.18 15.96
C ARG A 135 -13.31 16.09 16.13
N THR A 136 -12.19 15.59 16.66
CA THR A 136 -10.97 16.39 16.87
C THR A 136 -10.14 16.56 15.60
N PHE A 137 -10.27 15.67 14.61
CA PHE A 137 -9.52 15.74 13.36
C PHE A 137 -10.04 16.80 12.38
N GLY A 138 -9.15 17.42 11.61
CA GLY A 138 -9.49 18.37 10.56
C GLY A 138 -10.19 17.67 9.38
N LYS A 139 -9.61 16.56 8.91
CA LYS A 139 -10.16 15.70 7.85
C LYS A 139 -10.86 14.50 8.48
N LYS A 140 -12.16 14.37 8.22
CA LYS A 140 -12.97 13.28 8.77
C LYS A 140 -12.74 11.99 7.98
N PHE A 141 -12.23 10.95 8.63
CA PHE A 141 -12.22 9.60 8.07
C PHE A 141 -13.65 9.05 7.89
N LYS A 142 -13.84 8.09 7.00
CA LYS A 142 -15.07 7.27 6.92
C LYS A 142 -14.93 6.08 7.86
N MET A 143 -15.99 5.73 8.58
CA MET A 143 -16.00 4.56 9.45
C MET A 143 -16.93 3.53 8.86
N VAL A 144 -16.41 2.35 8.55
CA VAL A 144 -17.06 1.33 7.73
C VAL A 144 -17.00 -0.05 8.37
N SER A 145 -17.96 -0.90 8.02
CA SER A 145 -17.98 -2.32 8.38
C SER A 145 -16.86 -3.11 7.67
N GLU A 146 -16.41 -4.19 8.30
CA GLU A 146 -15.50 -5.19 7.70
C GLU A 146 -15.98 -5.75 6.36
N LEU A 147 -17.30 -5.77 6.12
CA LEU A 147 -17.90 -6.23 4.86
C LEU A 147 -17.47 -5.41 3.65
N TRP A 148 -17.19 -4.11 3.84
CA TRP A 148 -16.68 -3.26 2.76
C TRP A 148 -15.38 -3.81 2.18
N VAL A 149 -14.49 -4.33 3.04
CA VAL A 149 -13.22 -4.93 2.60
C VAL A 149 -13.50 -6.22 1.84
N THR A 150 -14.30 -7.11 2.43
CA THR A 150 -14.66 -8.41 1.84
C THR A 150 -15.24 -8.27 0.45
N GLU A 151 -16.31 -7.49 0.31
CA GLU A 151 -17.04 -7.36 -0.95
C GLU A 151 -16.25 -6.57 -2.00
N SER A 152 -15.36 -5.66 -1.59
CA SER A 152 -14.45 -4.98 -2.54
C SER A 152 -13.39 -5.93 -3.09
N VAL A 153 -12.88 -6.84 -2.26
CA VAL A 153 -11.88 -7.83 -2.66
C VAL A 153 -12.49 -8.89 -3.57
N GLU A 154 -13.66 -9.43 -3.20
CA GLU A 154 -14.37 -10.46 -3.99
C GLU A 154 -14.69 -9.98 -5.41
N GLU A 155 -15.05 -8.70 -5.54
CA GLU A 155 -15.45 -8.11 -6.82
C GLU A 155 -14.28 -7.46 -7.57
N GLY A 156 -13.10 -7.41 -6.93
CA GLY A 156 -11.90 -6.80 -7.49
C GLY A 156 -12.01 -5.30 -7.77
N VAL A 157 -12.96 -4.62 -7.13
CA VAL A 157 -13.21 -3.18 -7.29
C VAL A 157 -13.61 -2.55 -5.95
N PRO A 158 -13.19 -1.31 -5.64
CA PRO A 158 -13.58 -0.66 -4.41
C PRO A 158 -15.10 -0.40 -4.38
N LYS A 159 -15.80 -0.97 -3.40
CA LYS A 159 -17.23 -0.72 -3.19
C LYS A 159 -17.45 0.68 -2.61
N ASN A 160 -18.64 1.22 -2.87
CA ASN A 160 -19.07 2.51 -2.32
C ASN A 160 -19.20 2.41 -0.80
N GLU A 161 -18.41 3.20 -0.09
CA GLU A 161 -18.26 3.13 1.36
C GLU A 161 -19.55 3.56 2.09
N ASN A 162 -20.40 4.37 1.45
CA ASN A 162 -21.65 4.86 2.03
C ASN A 162 -22.62 3.73 2.39
N GLN A 163 -22.53 2.59 1.69
CA GLN A 163 -23.37 1.41 1.95
C GLN A 163 -22.93 0.65 3.20
N TYR A 164 -21.74 0.94 3.74
CA TYR A 164 -21.14 0.21 4.85
C TYR A 164 -20.83 1.11 6.06
N LEU A 165 -21.34 2.34 6.09
CA LEU A 165 -21.07 3.31 7.17
C LEU A 165 -21.65 2.87 8.52
N ILE A 166 -20.95 3.24 9.60
CA ILE A 166 -21.32 2.98 11.01
C ILE A 166 -21.51 4.28 11.82
#